data_AF-A0A081G190-F1
#
_entry.id   AF-A0A081G190-F1
#
_cell.length_a   1.000
_cell.length_b   1.000
_cell.length_c   1.000
_cell.angle_alpha   90.00
_cell.angle_beta   90.00
_cell.angle_gamma   90.00
#
_symmetry.space_group_name_H-M   'P 1'
#
loop_
_entity.id
_entity.type
_entity.pdbx_description
1 polymer ?
#
loop_
_entity_poly.entity_id
_entity_poly.type
_entity_poly.pdbx_seq_one_letter_code
_entity_poly.pdbx_strand_id
1 'polypeptide(L)'
;MRFVKASAALVLVTLLSACSWWGGDKLAPDVPEQQLYEEALSAMDQDNYDLAVEKLQLLEARYPFGQYSEQAQLELIYAYFRTYEPESASAAADRFIRLHPNHENIDYAYYMKGLTAFEQDRSFLTRYLPLDETQRDPGAARDSFDSFSTLVNRYPESEYAPDAQKRMQYLKNRLATHEIHVASYYMKRQAWVAAANRGRYVVENFQETPAVPDALAIMGEAYTELGMTELAENAYKVLELNFPDYQIGTFKEPRSTLLNTATFGLFGEAEAPAVPARPTSTPGARKAQEEKEQAEETERSWFDRITFGIFD
;
A
#
# COMPACT_ATOMS: atom_id res chain seq x y z
N MET A 1 52.09 13.05 -37.58
CA MET A 1 51.77 12.76 -36.16
C MET A 1 51.68 13.99 -35.25
N ARG A 2 52.53 15.02 -35.38
CA ARG A 2 52.47 16.22 -34.49
C ARG A 2 51.22 17.09 -34.72
N PHE A 3 50.79 17.25 -35.97
CA PHE A 3 49.57 18.00 -36.31
C PHE A 3 48.28 17.33 -35.82
N VAL A 4 48.19 16.00 -35.86
CA VAL A 4 47.02 15.24 -35.36
C VAL A 4 46.90 15.35 -33.83
N LYS A 5 48.03 15.37 -33.12
CA LYS A 5 48.05 15.60 -31.67
C LYS A 5 47.65 17.04 -31.30
N ALA A 6 48.06 18.02 -32.12
CA ALA A 6 47.70 19.42 -31.92
C ALA A 6 46.21 19.68 -32.19
N SER A 7 45.62 19.07 -33.23
CA SER A 7 44.20 19.18 -33.52
C SER A 7 43.34 18.48 -32.46
N ALA A 8 43.77 17.32 -31.95
CA ALA A 8 43.07 16.63 -30.86
C ALA A 8 43.09 17.43 -29.55
N ALA A 9 44.21 18.10 -29.24
CA ALA A 9 44.31 18.96 -28.07
C ALA A 9 43.41 20.20 -28.18
N LEU A 10 43.30 20.80 -29.36
CA LEU A 10 42.43 21.96 -29.60
C LEU A 10 40.94 21.59 -29.41
N VAL A 11 40.51 20.45 -29.95
CA VAL A 11 39.13 19.95 -29.80
C VAL A 11 38.79 19.65 -28.33
N LEU A 12 39.73 19.06 -27.59
CA LEU A 12 39.55 18.77 -26.17
C LEU A 12 39.38 20.04 -25.33
N VAL A 13 40.14 21.10 -25.64
CA VAL A 13 40.00 22.40 -24.96
C VAL A 13 38.66 23.05 -25.27
N THR A 14 38.18 22.99 -26.52
CA THR A 14 36.88 23.56 -26.89
C THR A 14 35.70 22.81 -26.26
N LEU A 15 35.81 21.49 -26.06
CA LEU A 15 34.78 20.69 -25.40
C LEU A 15 34.69 20.98 -23.89
N LEU A 16 35.81 21.33 -23.25
CA LEU A 16 35.84 21.67 -21.83
C LEU A 16 35.31 23.08 -21.53
N SER A 17 35.34 24.01 -22.49
CA SER A 17 34.82 25.37 -22.32
C SER A 17 33.29 25.48 -22.50
N ALA A 18 32.62 24.44 -23.02
CA ALA A 18 31.18 24.47 -23.25
C ALA A 18 30.35 24.42 -21.96
N CYS A 19 30.90 23.89 -20.86
CA CYS A 19 30.17 23.73 -19.60
C CYS A 19 30.09 25.02 -18.75
N SER A 20 30.88 26.06 -19.02
CA SER A 20 30.82 27.32 -18.24
C SER A 20 29.86 28.36 -18.81
N TRP A 21 29.35 28.17 -20.03
CA TRP A 21 28.43 29.14 -20.66
C TRP A 21 26.98 28.95 -20.17
N TRP A 22 26.61 27.76 -19.72
CA TRP A 22 25.24 27.45 -19.27
C TRP A 22 25.02 27.66 -17.75
N GLY A 23 26.08 27.93 -16.99
CA GLY A 23 26.04 28.17 -15.54
C GLY A 23 25.98 29.65 -15.21
N GLY A 24 24.93 30.34 -15.65
CA GLY A 24 24.61 31.65 -15.10
C GLY A 24 23.84 31.45 -13.81
N ASP A 25 24.49 31.63 -12.65
CA ASP A 25 23.83 31.83 -11.37
C ASP A 25 22.99 33.12 -11.47
N LYS A 26 21.81 33.00 -12.07
CA LYS A 26 20.76 33.98 -11.91
C LYS A 26 20.36 33.85 -10.45
N LEU A 27 20.92 34.72 -9.61
CA LEU A 27 20.28 35.10 -8.35
C LEU A 27 18.84 35.40 -8.71
N ALA A 28 17.95 34.42 -8.49
CA ALA A 28 16.53 34.59 -8.76
C ALA A 28 16.11 35.84 -7.97
N PRO A 29 15.37 36.77 -8.61
CA PRO A 29 15.03 38.06 -7.99
C PRO A 29 14.51 37.87 -6.57
N ASP A 30 14.72 38.85 -5.70
CA ASP A 30 14.19 38.85 -4.34
C ASP A 30 12.66 38.98 -4.43
N VAL A 31 11.99 37.83 -4.60
CA VAL A 31 10.55 37.71 -4.70
C VAL A 31 10.00 37.67 -3.27
N PRO A 32 9.09 38.57 -2.90
CA PRO A 32 8.47 38.58 -1.58
C PRO A 32 7.86 37.23 -1.21
N GLU A 33 7.91 36.88 0.08
CA GLU A 33 7.37 35.62 0.61
C GLU A 33 5.92 35.36 0.16
N GLN A 34 5.03 36.35 0.34
CA GLN A 34 3.62 36.24 -0.05
C GLN A 34 3.47 35.94 -1.55
N GLN A 35 4.28 36.58 -2.39
CA GLN A 35 4.22 36.35 -3.84
C GLN A 35 4.66 34.93 -4.19
N LEU A 36 5.71 34.39 -3.56
CA LEU A 36 6.12 32.99 -3.76
C LEU A 36 5.02 32.02 -3.35
N TYR A 37 4.34 32.30 -2.24
CA TYR A 37 3.25 31.47 -1.74
C TYR A 37 2.03 31.50 -2.68
N GLU A 38 1.61 32.68 -3.13
CA GLU A 38 0.51 32.83 -4.09
C GLU A 38 0.83 32.19 -5.44
N GLU A 39 2.07 32.32 -5.94
CA GLU A 39 2.52 31.64 -7.16
C GLU A 39 2.49 30.11 -7.00
N ALA A 40 2.88 29.58 -5.84
CA ALA A 40 2.81 28.16 -5.55
C ALA A 40 1.35 27.66 -5.55
N LEU A 41 0.45 28.34 -4.84
CA LEU A 41 -0.97 27.97 -4.79
C LEU A 41 -1.60 28.05 -6.18
N SER A 42 -1.31 29.10 -6.96
CA SER A 42 -1.81 29.23 -8.32
C SER A 42 -1.30 28.11 -9.24
N ALA A 43 -0.07 27.64 -9.03
CA ALA A 43 0.46 26.48 -9.75
C ALA A 43 -0.27 25.19 -9.36
N MET A 44 -0.58 24.99 -8.07
CA MET A 44 -1.37 23.85 -7.59
C MET A 44 -2.79 23.85 -8.15
N ASP A 45 -3.45 25.02 -8.19
CA ASP A 45 -4.79 25.19 -8.77
C ASP A 45 -4.82 24.85 -10.28
N GLN A 46 -3.68 25.00 -10.97
CA GLN A 46 -3.49 24.67 -12.38
C GLN A 46 -2.98 23.24 -12.59
N ASP A 47 -2.96 22.40 -11.54
CA ASP A 47 -2.37 21.06 -11.52
C ASP A 47 -0.88 21.01 -11.92
N ASN A 48 -0.17 22.13 -11.88
CA ASN A 48 1.26 22.22 -12.13
C ASN A 48 2.05 22.04 -10.83
N TYR A 49 2.03 20.81 -10.31
CA TYR A 49 2.65 20.48 -9.03
C TYR A 49 4.19 20.58 -9.06
N ASP A 50 4.83 20.37 -10.22
CA ASP A 50 6.29 20.54 -10.35
C ASP A 50 6.70 21.99 -10.08
N LEU A 51 5.98 22.95 -10.67
CA LEU A 51 6.21 24.37 -10.41
C LEU A 51 5.86 24.73 -8.96
N ALA A 52 4.79 24.16 -8.40
CA ALA A 52 4.44 24.38 -7.01
C ALA A 52 5.57 23.92 -6.06
N VAL A 53 6.13 22.73 -6.28
CA VAL A 53 7.28 22.20 -5.53
C VAL A 53 8.46 23.16 -5.61
N GLU A 54 8.82 23.65 -6.80
CA GLU A 54 9.92 24.60 -6.98
C GLU A 54 9.71 25.87 -6.15
N LYS A 55 8.50 26.45 -6.20
CA LYS A 55 8.17 27.68 -5.48
C LYS A 55 8.12 27.49 -3.97
N LEU A 56 7.56 26.38 -3.49
CA LEU A 56 7.47 26.05 -2.06
C LEU A 56 8.85 25.74 -1.46
N GLN A 57 9.71 25.01 -2.18
CA GLN A 57 11.10 24.79 -1.77
C GLN A 57 11.87 26.12 -1.69
N LEU A 58 11.67 27.01 -2.68
CA LEU A 58 12.31 28.33 -2.69
C LEU A 58 11.83 29.20 -1.51
N LEU A 59 10.55 29.14 -1.17
CA LEU A 59 9.97 29.80 -0.01
C LEU A 59 10.60 29.28 1.28
N GLU A 60 10.66 27.95 1.47
CA GLU A 60 11.26 27.35 2.67
C GLU A 60 12.75 27.69 2.82
N ALA A 61 13.49 27.74 1.71
CA ALA A 61 14.92 28.08 1.72
C ALA A 61 15.18 29.55 2.07
N ARG A 62 14.32 30.47 1.62
CA ARG A 62 14.51 31.92 1.82
C ARG A 62 13.86 32.45 3.08
N TYR A 63 12.69 31.94 3.42
CA TYR A 63 11.83 32.42 4.49
C TYR A 63 11.44 31.28 5.46
N PRO A 64 12.41 30.60 6.11
CA PRO A 64 12.15 29.44 6.96
C PRO A 64 11.32 29.74 8.22
N PHE A 65 11.21 31.02 8.60
CA PHE A 65 10.40 31.51 9.73
C PHE A 65 9.39 32.58 9.28
N GLY A 66 9.03 32.57 8.00
CA GLY A 66 8.08 33.49 7.41
C GLY A 66 6.65 33.24 7.90
N GLN A 67 5.74 34.15 7.56
CA GLN A 67 4.33 34.02 7.96
C GLN A 67 3.67 32.77 7.36
N TYR A 68 4.07 32.38 6.15
CA TYR A 68 3.52 31.27 5.38
C TYR A 68 4.39 30.02 5.45
N SER A 69 5.48 30.02 6.22
CA SER A 69 6.47 28.94 6.18
C SER A 69 5.91 27.59 6.60
N GLU A 70 5.13 27.54 7.69
CA GLU A 70 4.53 26.29 8.20
C GLU A 70 3.48 25.75 7.23
N GLN A 71 2.59 26.61 6.72
CA GLN A 71 1.59 26.21 5.72
C GLN A 71 2.25 25.76 4.41
N ALA A 72 3.29 26.47 3.94
CA ALA A 72 4.03 26.08 2.74
C ALA A 72 4.68 24.70 2.87
N GLN A 73 5.14 24.31 4.06
CA GLN A 73 5.64 22.96 4.30
C GLN A 73 4.53 21.90 4.17
N LEU A 74 3.31 22.18 4.65
CA LEU A 74 2.16 21.29 4.46
C LEU A 74 1.78 21.16 2.97
N GLU A 75 1.70 22.28 2.26
CA GLU A 75 1.43 22.27 0.82
C GLU A 75 2.51 21.54 0.04
N LEU A 76 3.77 21.63 0.48
CA LEU A 76 4.89 20.94 -0.15
C LEU A 76 4.77 19.42 -0.03
N ILE A 77 4.30 18.91 1.12
CA ILE A 77 4.00 17.47 1.28
C ILE A 77 2.96 17.04 0.24
N TYR A 78 1.89 17.82 0.09
CA TYR A 78 0.84 17.53 -0.88
C TYR A 78 1.33 17.60 -2.32
N ALA A 79 2.12 18.63 -2.67
CA ALA A 79 2.67 18.78 -4.00
C ALA A 79 3.60 17.61 -4.37
N TYR A 80 4.43 17.13 -3.44
CA TYR A 80 5.22 15.91 -3.65
C TYR A 80 4.37 14.64 -3.82
N PHE A 81 3.29 14.52 -3.03
CA PHE A 81 2.35 13.42 -3.19
C PHE A 81 1.71 13.43 -4.60
N ARG A 82 1.33 14.61 -5.10
CA ARG A 82 0.70 14.78 -6.41
C ARG A 82 1.67 14.61 -7.60
N THR A 83 2.97 14.84 -7.39
CA THR A 83 4.03 14.57 -8.40
C THR A 83 4.49 13.10 -8.40
N TYR A 84 3.89 12.23 -7.59
CA TYR A 84 4.30 10.83 -7.42
C TYR A 84 5.74 10.67 -6.90
N GLU A 85 6.17 11.56 -6.00
CA GLU A 85 7.46 11.48 -5.30
C GLU A 85 7.29 11.05 -3.83
N PRO A 86 7.07 9.75 -3.55
CA PRO A 86 6.70 9.30 -2.22
C PRO A 86 7.79 9.52 -1.17
N GLU A 87 9.06 9.36 -1.54
CA GLU A 87 10.19 9.58 -0.65
C GLU A 87 10.31 11.05 -0.24
N SER A 88 10.14 11.97 -1.21
CA SER A 88 10.14 13.43 -0.97
C SER A 88 8.98 13.85 -0.06
N ALA A 89 7.77 13.34 -0.32
CA ALA A 89 6.58 13.61 0.48
C ALA A 89 6.72 13.07 1.92
N SER A 90 7.19 11.82 2.07
CA SER A 90 7.40 11.21 3.39
C SER A 90 8.46 11.97 4.20
N ALA A 91 9.58 12.34 3.58
CA ALA A 91 10.62 13.12 4.23
C ALA A 91 10.17 14.53 4.62
N ALA A 92 9.34 15.19 3.78
CA ALA A 92 8.73 16.47 4.11
C ALA A 92 7.75 16.37 5.28
N ALA A 93 6.93 15.32 5.32
CA ALA A 93 6.01 15.07 6.42
C ALA A 93 6.74 14.80 7.74
N ASP A 94 7.79 13.97 7.72
CA ASP A 94 8.63 13.71 8.89
C ASP A 94 9.34 14.96 9.40
N ARG A 95 9.79 15.84 8.48
CA ARG A 95 10.37 17.13 8.84
C ARG A 95 9.32 18.01 9.55
N PHE A 96 8.13 18.14 8.98
CA PHE A 96 7.05 18.94 9.54
C PHE A 96 6.64 18.45 10.95
N ILE A 97 6.37 17.14 11.09
CA ILE A 97 5.98 16.51 12.37
C ILE A 97 7.04 16.77 13.46
N ARG A 98 8.33 16.70 13.09
CA ARG A 98 9.44 16.91 14.03
C ARG A 98 9.63 18.37 14.41
N LEU A 99 9.46 19.29 13.47
CA LEU A 99 9.68 20.72 13.70
C LEU A 99 8.48 21.41 14.36
N HIS A 100 7.26 20.97 14.05
CA HIS A 100 6.02 21.62 14.46
C HIS A 100 5.05 20.65 15.19
N PRO A 101 5.47 20.01 16.30
CA PRO A 101 4.67 18.97 16.98
C PRO A 101 3.33 19.46 17.58
N ASN A 102 3.16 20.77 17.75
CA ASN A 102 1.96 21.39 18.33
C ASN A 102 1.13 22.16 17.28
N HIS A 103 1.44 22.01 15.99
CA HIS A 103 0.68 22.66 14.92
C HIS A 103 -0.75 22.13 14.86
N GLU A 104 -1.71 22.98 14.51
CA GLU A 104 -3.13 22.63 14.44
C GLU A 104 -3.39 21.47 13.46
N ASN A 105 -2.80 21.55 12.27
CA ASN A 105 -2.93 20.55 11.19
C ASN A 105 -1.84 19.46 11.21
N ILE A 106 -1.29 19.11 12.38
CA ILE A 106 -0.27 18.05 12.45
C ILE A 106 -0.83 16.67 12.08
N ASP A 107 -2.10 16.45 12.36
CA ASP A 107 -2.86 15.26 11.99
C ASP A 107 -2.89 15.06 10.47
N TYR A 108 -3.04 16.14 9.70
CA TYR A 108 -2.91 16.12 8.25
C TYR A 108 -1.53 15.64 7.79
N ALA A 109 -0.44 16.10 8.43
CA ALA A 109 0.91 15.63 8.09
C ALA A 109 1.10 14.13 8.35
N TYR A 110 0.58 13.62 9.48
CA TYR A 110 0.57 12.17 9.75
C TYR A 110 -0.26 11.39 8.73
N TYR A 111 -1.44 11.92 8.36
CA TYR A 111 -2.30 11.32 7.34
C TYR A 111 -1.61 11.26 5.98
N MET A 112 -1.02 12.37 5.52
CA MET A 112 -0.31 12.44 4.25
C MET A 112 0.91 11.53 4.20
N LYS A 113 1.64 11.37 5.32
CA LYS A 113 2.73 10.39 5.41
C LYS A 113 2.21 8.97 5.16
N GLY A 114 1.14 8.58 5.84
CA GLY A 114 0.52 7.26 5.67
C GLY A 114 -0.05 7.05 4.26
N LEU A 115 -0.70 8.07 3.70
CA LEU A 115 -1.29 8.03 2.36
C LEU A 115 -0.23 7.92 1.27
N THR A 116 0.89 8.62 1.43
CA THR A 116 2.01 8.56 0.50
C THR A 116 2.58 7.15 0.42
N ALA A 117 2.85 6.52 1.56
CA ALA A 117 3.30 5.13 1.62
C ALA A 117 2.24 4.14 1.10
N PHE A 118 0.95 4.44 1.31
CA PHE A 118 -0.15 3.61 0.81
C PHE A 118 -0.19 3.55 -0.73
N GLU A 119 -0.01 4.69 -1.39
CA GLU A 119 -0.09 4.79 -2.85
C GLU A 119 1.24 4.40 -3.55
N GLN A 120 2.37 4.34 -2.83
CA GLN A 120 3.68 3.95 -3.38
C GLN A 120 3.66 2.59 -4.07
N ASP A 121 2.92 1.61 -3.52
CA ASP A 121 2.81 0.27 -4.10
C ASP A 121 1.82 0.20 -5.28
N ARG A 122 0.88 1.16 -5.36
CA ARG A 122 -0.17 1.25 -6.39
C ARG A 122 0.36 1.97 -7.62
N SER A 123 1.47 1.48 -8.15
CA SER A 123 2.06 2.01 -9.38
C SER A 123 1.06 1.95 -10.54
N PHE A 124 1.16 2.89 -11.48
CA PHE A 124 0.33 2.97 -12.70
C PHE A 124 0.12 1.61 -13.39
N LEU A 125 1.12 0.71 -13.38
CA LEU A 125 1.00 -0.61 -14.00
C LEU A 125 0.04 -1.57 -13.28
N THR A 126 -0.09 -1.53 -11.94
CA THR A 126 -1.01 -2.43 -11.22
C THR A 126 -2.48 -2.06 -11.46
N ARG A 127 -2.76 -0.84 -11.94
CA ARG A 127 -4.11 -0.42 -12.35
C ARG A 127 -4.59 -1.13 -13.62
N TYR A 128 -3.68 -1.53 -14.51
CA TYR A 128 -4.03 -2.12 -15.82
C TYR A 128 -3.67 -3.60 -15.94
N LEU A 129 -2.80 -4.11 -15.06
CA LEU A 129 -2.43 -5.52 -15.02
C LEU A 129 -2.98 -6.19 -13.75
N PRO A 130 -3.53 -7.41 -13.83
CA PRO A 130 -4.01 -8.15 -12.65
C PRO A 130 -2.83 -8.72 -11.84
N LEU A 131 -1.97 -7.84 -11.34
CA LEU A 131 -0.84 -8.20 -10.47
C LEU A 131 -1.32 -8.23 -9.02
N ASP A 132 -0.97 -9.31 -8.33
CA ASP A 132 -1.29 -9.46 -6.92
C ASP A 132 -0.27 -8.69 -6.05
N GLU A 133 -0.69 -7.54 -5.53
CA GLU A 133 0.13 -6.68 -4.68
C GLU A 133 0.53 -7.35 -3.35
N THR A 134 -0.20 -8.38 -2.91
CA THR A 134 0.09 -9.11 -1.67
C THR A 134 1.31 -10.03 -1.78
N GLN A 135 1.82 -10.26 -2.99
CA GLN A 135 3.02 -11.09 -3.22
C GLN A 135 4.31 -10.25 -3.31
N ARG A 136 4.18 -8.92 -3.28
CA ARG A 136 5.31 -7.98 -3.35
C ARG A 136 5.79 -7.61 -1.95
N ASP A 137 6.96 -6.96 -1.88
CA ASP A 137 7.51 -6.48 -0.62
C ASP A 137 6.48 -5.62 0.15
N PRO A 138 6.18 -5.95 1.42
CA PRO A 138 5.17 -5.25 2.19
C PRO A 138 5.71 -4.01 2.92
N GLY A 139 6.93 -3.54 2.61
CA GLY A 139 7.58 -2.43 3.31
C GLY A 139 6.71 -1.19 3.40
N ALA A 140 6.31 -0.64 2.25
CA ALA A 140 5.47 0.56 2.20
C ALA A 140 4.08 0.34 2.84
N ALA A 141 3.53 -0.88 2.75
CA ALA A 141 2.29 -1.26 3.43
C ALA A 141 2.41 -1.15 4.96
N ARG A 142 3.55 -1.60 5.51
CA ARG A 142 3.83 -1.54 6.95
C ARG A 142 4.05 -0.10 7.39
N ASP A 143 4.84 0.67 6.64
CA ASP A 143 5.10 2.09 6.95
C ASP A 143 3.82 2.93 6.90
N SER A 144 2.94 2.62 5.95
CA SER A 144 1.60 3.21 5.85
C SER A 144 0.72 2.86 7.05
N PHE A 145 0.68 1.58 7.44
CA PHE A 145 -0.09 1.13 8.59
C PHE A 145 0.39 1.78 9.89
N ASP A 146 1.70 1.88 10.10
CA ASP A 146 2.30 2.48 11.29
C ASP A 146 2.01 3.99 11.36
N SER A 147 2.05 4.68 10.22
CA SER A 147 1.72 6.11 10.13
C SER A 147 0.24 6.38 10.43
N PHE A 148 -0.68 5.61 9.82
CA PHE A 148 -2.11 5.71 10.13
C PHE A 148 -2.44 5.30 11.56
N SER A 149 -1.78 4.27 12.10
CA SER A 149 -1.91 3.87 13.50
C SER A 149 -1.51 5.00 14.44
N THR A 150 -0.41 5.70 14.13
CA THR A 150 0.02 6.86 14.91
C THR A 150 -1.03 7.98 14.88
N LEU A 151 -1.58 8.28 13.70
CA LEU A 151 -2.66 9.27 13.53
C LEU A 151 -3.89 8.91 14.38
N VAL A 152 -4.42 7.69 14.22
CA VAL A 152 -5.65 7.27 14.90
C VAL A 152 -5.46 7.19 16.42
N ASN A 153 -4.29 6.77 16.89
CA ASN A 153 -4.02 6.66 18.33
C ASN A 153 -3.77 8.02 18.98
N ARG A 154 -3.12 8.96 18.29
CA ARG A 154 -2.77 10.27 18.85
C ARG A 154 -3.85 11.33 18.62
N TYR A 155 -4.54 11.28 17.48
CA TYR A 155 -5.56 12.24 17.04
C TYR A 155 -6.85 11.51 16.61
N PRO A 156 -7.53 10.82 17.54
CA PRO A 156 -8.73 10.05 17.20
C PRO A 156 -9.89 10.92 16.68
N GLU A 157 -9.94 12.19 17.06
CA GLU A 157 -10.97 13.16 16.64
C GLU A 157 -10.61 13.90 15.34
N SER A 158 -9.49 13.56 14.69
CA SER A 158 -9.10 14.14 13.41
C SER A 158 -10.13 13.83 12.33
N GLU A 159 -10.35 14.78 11.40
CA GLU A 159 -11.21 14.55 10.23
C GLU A 159 -10.71 13.39 9.35
N TYR A 160 -9.41 13.08 9.40
CA TYR A 160 -8.76 12.03 8.61
C TYR A 160 -8.82 10.65 9.27
N ALA A 161 -9.13 10.58 10.57
CA ALA A 161 -9.11 9.33 11.33
C ALA A 161 -10.04 8.23 10.76
N PRO A 162 -11.29 8.53 10.33
CA PRO A 162 -12.17 7.51 9.77
C PRO A 162 -11.65 6.89 8.45
N ASP A 163 -11.00 7.68 7.60
CA ASP A 163 -10.39 7.16 6.37
C ASP A 163 -9.14 6.32 6.67
N ALA A 164 -8.29 6.82 7.58
CA ALA A 164 -7.11 6.10 8.05
C ALA A 164 -7.48 4.73 8.63
N GLN A 165 -8.54 4.62 9.45
CA GLN A 165 -9.02 3.34 9.98
C GLN A 165 -9.42 2.34 8.89
N LYS A 166 -10.13 2.80 7.85
CA LYS A 166 -10.51 1.95 6.72
C LYS A 166 -9.28 1.44 5.97
N ARG A 167 -8.31 2.33 5.72
CA ARG A 167 -7.03 1.95 5.09
C ARG A 167 -6.22 1.00 5.96
N MET A 168 -6.18 1.20 7.27
CA MET A 168 -5.55 0.28 8.22
C MET A 168 -6.17 -1.11 8.16
N GLN A 169 -7.50 -1.23 8.07
CA GLN A 169 -8.16 -2.53 7.92
C GLN A 169 -7.73 -3.23 6.63
N TYR A 170 -7.71 -2.49 5.51
CA TYR A 170 -7.23 -3.02 4.24
C TYR A 170 -5.77 -3.45 4.31
N LEU A 171 -4.89 -2.62 4.87
CA LEU A 171 -3.46 -2.91 5.04
C LEU A 171 -3.23 -4.12 5.94
N LYS A 172 -3.98 -4.24 7.05
CA LYS A 172 -3.93 -5.40 7.95
C LYS A 172 -4.26 -6.69 7.19
N ASN A 173 -5.31 -6.67 6.37
CA ASN A 173 -5.68 -7.81 5.53
C ASN A 173 -4.59 -8.12 4.49
N ARG A 174 -4.07 -7.10 3.81
CA ARG A 174 -3.00 -7.24 2.81
C ARG A 174 -1.74 -7.85 3.41
N LEU A 175 -1.29 -7.35 4.57
CA LEU A 175 -0.12 -7.84 5.29
C LEU A 175 -0.31 -9.29 5.73
N ALA A 176 -1.50 -9.65 6.22
CA ALA A 176 -1.82 -11.02 6.61
C ALA A 176 -1.79 -11.97 5.40
N THR A 177 -2.41 -11.59 4.27
CA THR A 177 -2.38 -12.39 3.03
C THR A 177 -0.95 -12.56 2.50
N HIS A 178 -0.10 -11.53 2.58
CA HIS A 178 1.32 -11.66 2.22
C HIS A 178 2.01 -12.76 3.04
N GLU A 179 1.79 -12.82 4.35
CA GLU A 179 2.33 -13.89 5.20
C GLU A 179 1.83 -15.28 4.79
N ILE A 180 0.58 -15.40 4.35
CA ILE A 180 0.04 -16.66 3.81
C ILE A 180 0.70 -17.04 2.49
N HIS A 181 1.00 -16.08 1.60
CA HIS A 181 1.77 -16.37 0.39
C HIS A 181 3.17 -16.91 0.72
N VAL A 182 3.85 -16.31 1.70
CA VAL A 182 5.15 -16.79 2.17
C VAL A 182 5.04 -18.17 2.82
N ALA A 183 4.01 -18.40 3.63
CA ALA A 183 3.74 -19.70 4.25
C ALA A 183 3.48 -20.78 3.19
N SER A 184 2.64 -20.47 2.19
CA SER A 184 2.34 -21.34 1.05
C SER A 184 3.61 -21.66 0.25
N TYR A 185 4.48 -20.67 0.00
CA TYR A 185 5.76 -20.88 -0.65
C TYR A 185 6.65 -21.89 0.11
N TYR A 186 6.63 -21.87 1.44
CA TYR A 186 7.33 -22.85 2.28
C TYR A 186 6.67 -24.22 2.29
N MET A 187 5.33 -24.30 2.28
CA MET A 187 4.59 -25.57 2.15
C MET A 187 4.98 -26.30 0.86
N LYS A 188 5.02 -25.59 -0.27
CA LYS A 188 5.45 -26.14 -1.57
C LYS A 188 6.88 -26.71 -1.55
N ARG A 189 7.74 -26.19 -0.68
CA ARG A 189 9.14 -26.62 -0.50
C ARG A 189 9.35 -27.60 0.63
N GLN A 190 8.26 -28.07 1.26
CA GLN A 190 8.32 -28.97 2.40
C GLN A 190 9.09 -28.39 3.60
N ALA A 191 9.17 -27.06 3.69
CA ALA A 191 9.77 -26.34 4.81
C ALA A 191 8.72 -26.12 5.91
N TRP A 192 8.22 -27.21 6.48
CA TRP A 192 7.04 -27.23 7.36
C TRP A 192 7.19 -26.34 8.59
N VAL A 193 8.36 -26.33 9.23
CA VAL A 193 8.62 -25.46 10.40
C VAL A 193 8.49 -23.98 10.03
N ALA A 194 8.99 -23.59 8.86
CA ALA A 194 8.90 -22.21 8.39
C ALA A 194 7.46 -21.84 8.04
N ALA A 195 6.71 -22.74 7.38
CA ALA A 195 5.30 -22.55 7.07
C ALA A 195 4.45 -22.40 8.35
N ALA A 196 4.62 -23.31 9.33
CA ALA A 196 3.91 -23.25 10.60
C ALA A 196 4.21 -21.96 11.38
N ASN A 197 5.46 -21.50 11.38
CA ASN A 197 5.83 -20.23 12.02
C ASN A 197 5.15 -19.02 11.36
N ARG A 198 5.01 -19.02 10.03
CA ARG A 198 4.30 -17.95 9.29
C ARG A 198 2.81 -17.96 9.58
N GLY A 199 2.17 -19.14 9.57
CA GLY A 199 0.76 -19.28 9.97
C GLY A 199 0.54 -18.82 11.42
N ARG A 200 1.40 -19.25 12.36
CA ARG A 200 1.33 -18.81 13.76
C ARG A 200 1.42 -17.29 13.88
N TYR A 201 2.34 -16.65 13.15
CA TYR A 201 2.48 -15.20 13.14
C TYR A 201 1.18 -14.49 12.72
N VAL A 202 0.47 -15.02 11.72
CA VAL A 202 -0.84 -14.49 11.29
C VAL A 202 -1.91 -14.62 12.37
N VAL A 203 -2.01 -15.79 13.01
CA VAL A 203 -2.97 -16.01 14.10
C VAL A 203 -2.69 -15.11 15.30
N GLU A 204 -1.43 -14.86 15.62
CA GLU A 204 -1.02 -14.04 16.76
C GLU A 204 -1.18 -12.53 16.50
N ASN A 205 -0.88 -12.05 15.29
CA ASN A 205 -0.74 -10.61 15.01
C ASN A 205 -1.85 -10.04 14.09
N PHE A 206 -2.51 -10.88 13.29
CA PHE A 206 -3.50 -10.48 12.30
C PHE A 206 -4.86 -11.16 12.53
N GLN A 207 -5.29 -11.20 13.80
CA GLN A 207 -6.63 -11.67 14.18
C GLN A 207 -7.72 -10.91 13.41
N GLU A 208 -8.85 -11.58 13.15
CA GLU A 208 -10.02 -11.05 12.42
C GLU A 208 -9.79 -10.76 10.92
N THR A 209 -8.59 -11.05 10.39
CA THR A 209 -8.34 -10.94 8.95
C THR A 209 -8.88 -12.16 8.20
N PRO A 210 -9.26 -12.03 6.92
CA PRO A 210 -9.67 -13.17 6.08
C PRO A 210 -8.60 -14.25 5.90
N ALA A 211 -7.34 -13.94 6.21
CA ALA A 211 -6.19 -14.83 6.10
C ALA A 211 -6.04 -15.78 7.31
N VAL A 212 -6.72 -15.52 8.43
CA VAL A 212 -6.66 -16.38 9.64
C VAL A 212 -7.03 -17.85 9.37
N PRO A 213 -8.13 -18.19 8.66
CA PRO A 213 -8.45 -19.58 8.40
C PRO A 213 -7.38 -20.28 7.54
N ASP A 214 -6.82 -19.61 6.53
CA ASP A 214 -5.70 -20.14 5.74
C ASP A 214 -4.47 -20.39 6.63
N ALA A 215 -4.20 -19.49 7.57
CA ALA A 215 -3.09 -19.65 8.53
C ALA A 215 -3.26 -20.90 9.40
N LEU A 216 -4.46 -21.12 9.92
CA LEU A 216 -4.79 -22.28 10.75
C LEU A 216 -4.72 -23.59 9.94
N ALA A 217 -5.20 -23.58 8.69
CA ALA A 217 -5.09 -24.72 7.79
C ALA A 217 -3.63 -25.08 7.48
N ILE A 218 -2.80 -24.08 7.14
CA ILE A 218 -1.35 -24.28 6.93
C ILE A 218 -0.68 -24.80 8.20
N MET A 219 -1.01 -24.26 9.37
CA MET A 219 -0.48 -24.76 10.65
C MET A 219 -0.86 -26.23 10.87
N GLY A 220 -2.13 -26.59 10.69
CA GLY A 220 -2.61 -27.97 10.83
C GLY A 220 -1.88 -28.94 9.90
N GLU A 221 -1.75 -28.58 8.63
CA GLU A 221 -1.07 -29.40 7.61
C GLU A 221 0.42 -29.53 7.91
N ALA A 222 1.10 -28.40 8.21
CA ALA A 222 2.52 -28.39 8.55
C ALA A 222 2.84 -29.18 9.83
N TYR A 223 2.02 -29.06 10.88
CA TYR A 223 2.20 -29.82 12.12
C TYR A 223 1.98 -31.32 11.92
N THR A 224 1.05 -31.70 11.03
CA THR A 224 0.82 -33.10 10.66
C THR A 224 2.06 -33.68 9.97
N GLU A 225 2.65 -32.96 9.01
CA GLU A 225 3.88 -33.38 8.31
C GLU A 225 5.09 -33.45 9.26
N LEU A 226 5.10 -32.67 10.34
CA LEU A 226 6.12 -32.71 11.39
C LEU A 226 5.89 -33.81 12.44
N GLY A 227 4.76 -34.52 12.40
CA GLY A 227 4.38 -35.52 13.42
C GLY A 227 3.94 -34.91 14.76
N MET A 228 3.62 -33.60 14.79
CA MET A 228 3.15 -32.88 15.97
C MET A 228 1.62 -32.95 16.07
N THR A 229 1.09 -34.15 16.33
CA THR A 229 -0.35 -34.46 16.24
C THR A 229 -1.21 -33.56 17.13
N GLU A 230 -0.81 -33.31 18.38
CA GLU A 230 -1.56 -32.45 19.30
C GLU A 230 -1.70 -31.00 18.77
N LEU A 231 -0.62 -30.44 18.23
CA LEU A 231 -0.65 -29.08 17.67
C LEU A 231 -1.48 -29.03 16.38
N ALA A 232 -1.42 -30.06 15.56
CA ALA A 232 -2.23 -30.17 14.35
C ALA A 232 -3.73 -30.24 14.69
N GLU A 233 -4.12 -31.13 15.61
CA GLU A 233 -5.50 -31.29 16.08
C GLU A 233 -6.03 -29.99 16.69
N ASN A 234 -5.22 -29.30 17.50
CA ASN A 234 -5.61 -28.02 18.07
C ASN A 234 -5.84 -26.95 16.99
N ALA A 235 -4.96 -26.85 15.99
CA ALA A 235 -5.11 -25.89 14.89
C ALA A 235 -6.40 -26.16 14.09
N TYR A 236 -6.66 -27.42 13.72
CA TYR A 236 -7.88 -27.80 12.99
C TYR A 236 -9.14 -27.61 13.83
N LYS A 237 -9.09 -27.91 15.12
CA LYS A 237 -10.22 -27.69 16.02
C LYS A 237 -10.59 -26.21 16.12
N VAL A 238 -9.59 -25.32 16.23
CA VAL A 238 -9.83 -23.87 16.23
C VAL A 238 -10.40 -23.42 14.88
N LEU A 239 -9.90 -23.96 13.77
CA LEU A 239 -10.43 -23.68 12.44
C LEU A 239 -11.89 -24.08 12.31
N GLU A 240 -12.24 -25.32 12.66
CA GLU A 240 -13.61 -25.85 12.58
C GLU A 240 -14.59 -25.09 13.48
N LEU A 241 -14.18 -24.75 14.71
CA LEU A 241 -15.04 -24.03 15.66
C LEU A 241 -15.36 -22.60 15.22
N ASN A 242 -14.40 -21.89 14.60
CA ASN A 242 -14.56 -20.48 14.24
C ASN A 242 -14.94 -20.25 12.77
N PHE A 243 -14.64 -21.21 11.89
CA PHE A 243 -14.84 -21.12 10.45
C PHE A 243 -15.43 -22.43 9.88
N PRO A 244 -16.65 -22.83 10.30
CA PRO A 244 -17.24 -24.12 9.93
C PRO A 244 -17.47 -24.28 8.41
N ASP A 245 -17.66 -23.18 7.68
CA ASP A 245 -17.86 -23.19 6.22
C ASP A 245 -16.54 -23.18 5.43
N TYR A 246 -15.39 -23.10 6.12
CA TYR A 246 -14.09 -23.07 5.46
C TYR A 246 -13.72 -24.45 4.90
N GLN A 247 -13.50 -24.51 3.59
CA GLN A 247 -13.05 -25.73 2.92
C GLN A 247 -11.53 -25.84 3.04
N ILE A 248 -11.06 -26.85 3.76
CA ILE A 248 -9.63 -27.12 3.91
C ILE A 248 -9.10 -27.63 2.57
N GLY A 249 -8.37 -26.76 1.86
CA GLY A 249 -7.54 -27.16 0.72
C GLY A 249 -6.12 -27.56 1.17
N THR A 250 -5.38 -28.25 0.30
CA THR A 250 -3.95 -28.55 0.55
C THR A 250 -3.08 -27.40 0.02
N PHE A 251 -2.13 -26.94 0.84
CA PHE A 251 -1.15 -25.91 0.44
C PHE A 251 0.15 -26.51 -0.08
N LYS A 252 0.28 -27.83 0.00
CA LYS A 252 1.39 -28.62 -0.54
C LYS A 252 1.21 -28.83 -2.04
N GLU A 253 2.32 -28.89 -2.79
CA GLU A 253 2.24 -29.32 -4.19
C GLU A 253 1.89 -30.82 -4.26
N PRO A 254 0.88 -31.21 -5.06
CA PRO A 254 0.61 -32.62 -5.29
C PRO A 254 1.83 -33.27 -5.94
N ARG A 255 2.14 -34.52 -5.56
CA ARG A 255 3.20 -35.27 -6.23
C ARG A 255 2.79 -35.50 -7.69
N SER A 256 3.52 -34.91 -8.64
CA SER A 256 3.27 -35.13 -10.07
C SER A 256 3.47 -36.61 -10.41
N THR A 257 2.42 -37.26 -10.90
CA THR A 257 2.49 -38.62 -11.45
C THR A 257 3.32 -38.62 -12.74
N LEU A 258 3.96 -39.75 -13.04
CA LEU A 258 4.77 -39.93 -14.27
C LEU A 258 4.02 -39.52 -15.54
N LEU A 259 2.71 -39.80 -15.61
CA LEU A 259 1.84 -39.40 -16.72
C LEU A 259 1.69 -37.87 -16.83
N ASN A 260 1.50 -37.19 -15.70
CA ASN A 260 1.41 -35.73 -15.63
C ASN A 260 2.74 -35.10 -16.08
N THR A 261 3.87 -35.58 -15.57
CA THR A 261 5.19 -35.10 -15.97
C THR A 261 5.48 -35.37 -17.46
N ALA A 262 5.16 -36.56 -17.97
CA ALA A 262 5.40 -36.94 -19.37
C ALA A 262 4.51 -36.16 -20.35
N THR A 263 3.36 -35.69 -19.90
CA THR A 263 2.42 -34.92 -20.72
C THR A 263 2.48 -33.43 -20.44
N PHE A 264 3.46 -32.95 -19.67
CA PHE A 264 3.58 -31.55 -19.26
C PHE A 264 2.27 -30.99 -18.64
N GLY A 265 1.55 -31.80 -17.87
CA GLY A 265 0.27 -31.41 -17.28
C GLY A 265 -0.93 -31.48 -18.22
N LEU A 266 -0.79 -31.99 -19.45
CA LEU A 266 -1.92 -32.16 -20.38
C LEU A 266 -2.85 -33.31 -19.95
N PHE A 267 -2.31 -34.35 -19.30
CA PHE A 267 -3.08 -35.50 -18.82
C PHE A 267 -2.62 -35.94 -17.42
N GLY A 268 -3.50 -35.79 -16.43
CA GLY A 268 -3.31 -36.24 -15.05
C GLY A 268 -4.05 -35.35 -14.03
N GLU A 269 -4.61 -35.96 -12.99
CA GLU A 269 -5.17 -35.24 -11.83
C GLU A 269 -4.01 -34.72 -10.97
N ALA A 270 -3.75 -33.42 -11.03
CA ALA A 270 -3.03 -32.69 -10.00
C ALA A 270 -3.98 -31.64 -9.44
N GLU A 271 -4.41 -31.83 -8.21
CA GLU A 271 -5.19 -30.84 -7.47
C GLU A 271 -4.31 -29.60 -7.26
N ALA A 272 -4.73 -28.45 -7.77
CA ALA A 272 -3.95 -27.22 -7.63
C ALA A 272 -3.86 -26.85 -6.14
N PRO A 273 -2.69 -26.41 -5.66
CA PRO A 273 -2.56 -25.98 -4.27
C PRO A 273 -3.53 -24.84 -3.97
N ALA A 274 -4.05 -24.82 -2.74
CA ALA A 274 -4.97 -23.82 -2.26
C ALA A 274 -4.41 -22.40 -2.48
N VAL A 275 -5.25 -21.53 -3.05
CA VAL A 275 -4.90 -20.14 -3.28
C VAL A 275 -5.30 -19.34 -2.04
N PRO A 276 -4.38 -18.55 -1.45
CA PRO A 276 -4.69 -17.71 -0.30
C PRO A 276 -5.90 -16.80 -0.57
N ALA A 277 -6.74 -16.61 0.43
CA ALA A 277 -7.85 -15.68 0.37
C ALA A 277 -7.29 -14.27 0.11
N ARG A 278 -7.68 -13.69 -1.02
CA ARG A 278 -7.33 -12.30 -1.34
C ARG A 278 -7.97 -11.37 -0.32
N PRO A 279 -7.33 -10.24 0.00
CA PRO A 279 -7.97 -9.18 0.78
C PRO A 279 -9.14 -8.61 -0.03
N THR A 280 -10.32 -9.21 0.13
CA THR A 280 -11.59 -8.59 -0.26
C THR A 280 -12.02 -7.66 0.86
N SER A 281 -12.90 -6.69 0.58
CA SER A 281 -13.69 -6.09 1.65
C SER A 281 -14.35 -7.22 2.44
N THR A 282 -14.16 -7.18 3.76
CA THR A 282 -14.36 -8.17 4.84
C THR A 282 -15.59 -9.08 4.75
N PRO A 283 -15.72 -10.19 5.51
CA PRO A 283 -16.99 -10.90 5.74
C PRO A 283 -18.15 -9.99 6.23
N GLY A 284 -17.83 -8.86 6.89
CA GLY A 284 -18.80 -7.79 7.15
C GLY A 284 -19.31 -7.09 5.89
N ALA A 285 -18.55 -7.10 4.78
CA ALA A 285 -19.03 -6.72 3.47
C ALA A 285 -19.92 -7.79 2.84
N ARG A 286 -19.79 -9.09 3.18
CA ARG A 286 -20.81 -10.09 2.82
C ARG A 286 -22.08 -9.87 3.61
N LYS A 287 -22.02 -9.66 4.93
CA LYS A 287 -23.20 -9.24 5.71
C LYS A 287 -23.79 -7.92 5.25
N ALA A 288 -22.97 -6.93 4.90
CA ALA A 288 -23.44 -5.65 4.37
C ALA A 288 -23.90 -5.74 2.90
N GLN A 289 -23.40 -6.71 2.12
CA GLN A 289 -23.92 -7.04 0.79
C GLN A 289 -25.23 -7.81 0.90
N GLU A 290 -25.35 -8.77 1.83
CA GLU A 290 -26.58 -9.49 2.15
C GLU A 290 -27.64 -8.52 2.71
N GLU A 291 -27.25 -7.56 3.57
CA GLU A 291 -28.12 -6.50 4.08
C GLU A 291 -28.48 -5.48 2.99
N LYS A 292 -27.57 -5.19 2.03
CA LYS A 292 -27.88 -4.34 0.87
C LYS A 292 -28.76 -5.03 -0.15
N GLU A 293 -28.53 -6.31 -0.43
CA GLU A 293 -29.34 -7.15 -1.31
C GLU A 293 -30.74 -7.33 -0.70
N GLN A 294 -30.85 -7.56 0.63
CA GLN A 294 -32.13 -7.55 1.34
C GLN A 294 -32.80 -6.17 1.35
N ALA A 295 -32.03 -5.08 1.48
CA ALA A 295 -32.56 -3.72 1.39
C ALA A 295 -33.07 -3.38 -0.02
N GLU A 296 -32.36 -3.80 -1.07
CA GLU A 296 -32.77 -3.67 -2.47
C GLU A 296 -33.97 -4.58 -2.82
N GLU A 297 -34.09 -5.77 -2.21
CA GLU A 297 -35.29 -6.62 -2.32
C GLU A 297 -36.51 -6.01 -1.63
N THR A 298 -36.31 -5.24 -0.55
CA THR A 298 -37.38 -4.48 0.12
C THR A 298 -37.68 -3.11 -0.49
N GLU A 299 -36.91 -2.65 -1.49
CA GLU A 299 -37.31 -1.47 -2.27
C GLU A 299 -38.50 -1.84 -3.17
N ARG A 300 -39.69 -1.45 -2.70
CA ARG A 300 -40.96 -1.57 -3.42
C ARG A 300 -40.80 -1.25 -4.90
N SER A 301 -41.22 -2.18 -5.74
CA SER A 301 -41.21 -2.06 -7.20
C SER A 301 -41.80 -0.71 -7.61
N TRP A 302 -41.25 -0.10 -8.67
CA TRP A 302 -41.76 1.15 -9.24
C TRP A 302 -43.28 1.13 -9.46
N PHE A 303 -43.83 -0.06 -9.73
CA PHE A 303 -45.27 -0.29 -9.88
C PHE A 303 -46.04 -0.08 -8.55
N ASP A 304 -45.51 -0.54 -7.41
CA ASP A 304 -46.12 -0.37 -6.08
C ASP A 304 -46.10 1.09 -5.60
N ARG A 305 -45.07 1.83 -6.00
CA ARG A 305 -44.97 3.28 -5.74
C ARG A 305 -46.06 4.06 -6.47
N ILE A 306 -46.51 3.59 -7.64
CA ILE A 306 -47.55 4.25 -8.43
C ILE A 306 -48.95 3.80 -8.01
N THR A 307 -49.11 2.53 -7.62
CA THR A 307 -50.42 1.95 -7.29
C THR A 307 -50.76 2.04 -5.79
N PHE A 308 -49.87 2.60 -4.96
CA PHE A 308 -50.01 2.68 -3.50
C PHE A 308 -50.41 1.34 -2.85
N GLY A 309 -49.93 0.21 -3.40
CA GLY A 309 -50.20 -1.12 -2.85
C GLY A 309 -51.66 -1.58 -2.95
N ILE A 310 -52.42 -1.08 -3.93
CA ILE A 310 -53.84 -1.47 -4.12
C ILE A 310 -53.99 -2.86 -4.79
N PHE A 311 -52.91 -3.42 -5.36
CA PHE A 311 -52.96 -4.65 -6.18
C PHE A 311 -51.99 -5.75 -5.76
N ASP A 312 -51.54 -5.76 -4.50
CA ASP A 312 -50.96 -6.97 -3.89
C ASP A 312 -52.05 -7.94 -3.43
#